data_AF-A0A916G794-F1
#
_entry.id   AF-A0A916G794-F1
#
_cell.length_a   1.000
_cell.length_b   1.000
_cell.length_c   1.000
_cell.angle_alpha   90.00
_cell.angle_beta   90.00
_cell.angle_gamma   90.00
#
_symmetry.space_group_name_H-M   'P 1'
#
loop_
_entity.id
_entity.type
_entity.pdbx_description
1 polymer ?
#
loop_
_entity_poly.entity_id
_entity_poly.type
_entity_poly.pdbx_seq_one_letter_code
_entity_poly.pdbx_strand_id
1 'polypeptide(L)'
;MKKEFLPYYISRFILSAVFSILVWRFTWIAAFMTFVFFGLFMLYLHSGWFSIDLSTPLYPLRRDSHGQMVQRKALIVAVVLGMLLYAFAGSLISGQIALSISIVVYFIVQFAFFITTSIQEHLSNQ
;
A
#
# COMPACT_ATOMS: atom_id res chain seq x y z
N MET A 1 5.84 -16.71 10.85
CA MET A 1 6.17 -16.77 9.40
C MET A 1 5.87 -18.17 8.88
N LYS A 2 5.02 -18.32 7.85
CA LYS A 2 4.84 -19.62 7.18
C LYS A 2 6.08 -19.92 6.33
N LYS A 3 6.62 -21.13 6.42
CA LYS A 3 7.86 -21.54 5.70
C LYS A 3 7.71 -21.49 4.17
N GLU A 4 6.47 -21.59 3.68
CA GLU A 4 6.10 -21.51 2.26
C GLU A 4 6.44 -20.16 1.62
N PHE A 5 6.52 -19.08 2.41
CA PHE A 5 6.82 -17.73 1.89
C PHE A 5 8.32 -17.41 1.84
N LEU A 6 9.19 -18.38 2.15
CA LEU A 6 10.65 -18.18 2.15
C LEU A 6 11.20 -17.58 0.84
N PRO A 7 10.83 -18.09 -0.36
CA PRO A 7 11.33 -17.54 -1.62
C PRO A 7 10.88 -16.08 -1.81
N TYR A 8 9.68 -15.76 -1.32
CA TYR A 8 9.11 -14.43 -1.39
C TYR A 8 9.88 -13.45 -0.49
N TYR A 9 10.18 -13.82 0.76
CA TYR A 9 10.98 -12.97 1.66
C TYR A 9 12.36 -12.68 1.08
N ILE A 10 13.04 -13.70 0.56
CA ILE A 10 14.38 -13.55 -0.03
C ILE A 10 14.32 -12.60 -1.22
N SER A 11 13.35 -12.78 -2.13
CA SER A 11 13.22 -11.91 -3.30
C SER A 11 13.00 -10.44 -2.94
N ARG A 12 12.16 -10.16 -1.92
CA ARG A 12 11.87 -8.79 -1.49
C ARG A 12 13.01 -8.18 -0.71
N PHE A 13 13.74 -8.96 0.06
CA PHE A 13 14.96 -8.48 0.70
C PHE A 13 16.01 -8.06 -0.33
N ILE A 14 16.27 -8.91 -1.34
CA ILE A 14 17.21 -8.60 -2.43
C ILE A 14 16.74 -7.35 -3.18
N LEU A 15 15.45 -7.25 -3.52
CA LEU A 15 14.92 -6.08 -4.22
C LEU A 15 15.09 -4.79 -3.41
N SER A 16 14.77 -4.82 -2.11
CA SER A 16 14.97 -3.68 -1.20
C SER A 16 16.44 -3.28 -1.09
N ALA A 17 17.35 -4.27 -1.06
CA ALA A 17 18.78 -4.03 -0.99
C ALA A 17 19.31 -3.38 -2.27
N VAL A 18 18.98 -3.97 -3.44
CA VAL A 18 19.37 -3.43 -4.75
C VAL A 18 18.81 -2.02 -4.93
N PHE A 19 17.54 -1.79 -4.62
CA PHE A 19 16.92 -0.47 -4.74
C PHE A 19 17.61 0.56 -3.84
N SER A 20 17.86 0.23 -2.58
CA SER A 20 18.50 1.14 -1.64
C SER A 20 19.95 1.47 -2.04
N ILE A 21 20.71 0.48 -2.52
CA ILE A 21 22.08 0.68 -3.03
C ILE A 21 22.06 1.51 -4.31
N LEU A 22 21.07 1.36 -5.20
CA LEU A 22 21.00 2.17 -6.41
C LEU A 22 20.77 3.66 -6.11
N VAL A 23 19.92 3.97 -5.12
CA VAL A 23 19.59 5.36 -4.76
C VAL A 23 20.67 5.99 -3.86
N TRP A 24 21.10 5.29 -2.81
CA TRP A 24 22.03 5.82 -1.80
C TRP A 24 23.45 5.27 -1.89
N ARG A 25 23.78 4.50 -2.94
CA ARG A 25 25.08 3.84 -3.14
C ARG A 25 25.43 2.90 -1.97
N PHE A 26 26.68 2.48 -1.86
CA PHE A 26 27.16 1.65 -0.76
C PHE A 26 27.40 2.49 0.50
N THR A 27 26.31 2.90 1.15
CA THR A 27 26.35 3.71 2.38
C THR A 27 25.57 3.03 3.51
N TRP A 28 25.83 3.45 4.75
CA TRP A 28 25.05 3.01 5.92
C TRP A 28 23.57 3.39 5.82
N ILE A 29 23.24 4.47 5.11
CA ILE A 29 21.87 4.89 4.83
C ILE A 29 21.18 3.85 3.94
N ALA A 30 21.85 3.33 2.91
CA ALA A 30 21.31 2.27 2.05
C ALA A 30 21.01 0.99 2.85
N ALA A 31 21.90 0.62 3.78
CA ALA A 31 21.67 -0.52 4.67
C ALA A 31 20.42 -0.31 5.53
N PHE A 32 20.28 0.85 6.17
CA PHE A 32 19.10 1.20 6.95
C PHE A 32 17.81 1.18 6.11
N MET A 33 17.83 1.83 4.94
CA MET A 33 16.67 1.91 4.04
C MET A 33 16.25 0.54 3.51
N THR A 34 17.18 -0.39 3.34
CA THR A 34 16.88 -1.78 2.98
C THR A 34 15.94 -2.42 3.99
N PHE A 35 16.24 -2.26 5.30
CA PHE A 35 15.39 -2.79 6.36
C PHE A 35 14.05 -2.05 6.46
N VAL A 36 14.03 -0.74 6.22
CA VAL A 36 12.77 0.04 6.17
C VAL A 36 11.86 -0.49 5.06
N PHE A 37 12.36 -0.57 3.82
CA PHE A 37 11.56 -1.06 2.68
C PHE A 37 11.16 -2.52 2.86
N PHE A 38 12.08 -3.37 3.33
CA PHE A 38 11.75 -4.75 3.62
C PHE A 38 10.70 -4.88 4.73
N GLY A 39 10.79 -4.07 5.79
CA GLY A 39 9.79 -4.00 6.86
C GLY A 39 8.41 -3.56 6.34
N LEU A 40 8.36 -2.57 5.45
CA LEU A 40 7.13 -2.18 4.77
C LEU A 40 6.55 -3.33 3.94
N PHE A 41 7.38 -4.05 3.16
CA PHE A 41 6.93 -5.23 2.43
C PHE A 41 6.38 -6.32 3.36
N MET A 42 7.03 -6.56 4.50
CA MET A 42 6.59 -7.51 5.52
C MET A 42 5.23 -7.12 6.10
N LEU A 43 5.05 -5.84 6.43
CA LEU A 43 3.78 -5.31 6.90
C LEU A 43 2.68 -5.53 5.87
N TYR A 44 2.93 -5.22 4.60
CA TYR A 44 1.97 -5.45 3.52
C TYR A 44 1.67 -6.94 3.31
N LEU A 45 2.67 -7.82 3.38
CA LEU A 45 2.47 -9.26 3.24
C LEU A 45 1.56 -9.83 4.35
N HIS A 46 1.75 -9.37 5.58
CA HIS A 46 1.02 -9.87 6.75
C HIS A 46 -0.28 -9.11 7.04
N SER A 47 -0.53 -8.00 6.35
CA SER A 47 -1.77 -7.24 6.48
C SER A 47 -3.02 -7.99 5.99
N GLY A 48 -2.85 -8.99 5.13
CA GLY A 48 -3.96 -9.73 4.51
C GLY A 48 -4.56 -9.03 3.29
N TRP A 49 -4.02 -7.89 2.86
CA TRP A 49 -4.52 -7.10 1.71
C TRP A 49 -4.13 -7.67 0.34
N PHE A 50 -3.32 -8.72 0.33
CA PHE A 50 -2.67 -9.22 -0.86
C PHE A 50 -2.69 -10.74 -0.89
N SER A 51 -3.11 -11.28 -2.02
CA SER A 51 -2.98 -12.69 -2.34
C SER A 51 -1.53 -12.98 -2.76
N ILE A 52 -0.97 -14.06 -2.21
CA ILE A 52 0.38 -14.51 -2.55
C ILE A 52 0.24 -15.67 -3.53
N ASP A 53 0.81 -15.50 -4.72
CA ASP A 53 0.99 -16.60 -5.65
C ASP A 53 2.34 -17.26 -5.39
N LEU A 54 2.30 -18.46 -4.79
CA LEU A 54 3.49 -19.24 -4.46
C LEU A 54 4.19 -19.80 -5.72
N SER A 55 3.51 -19.86 -6.86
CA SER A 55 4.10 -20.34 -8.13
C SER A 55 5.03 -19.31 -8.78
N THR A 56 4.89 -18.04 -8.42
CA THR A 56 5.66 -16.93 -9.01
C THR A 56 6.20 -15.97 -7.93
N PRO A 57 7.21 -16.37 -7.14
CA PRO A 57 7.67 -15.61 -5.97
C PRO A 57 8.30 -14.24 -6.30
N LEU A 58 8.72 -14.03 -7.56
CA LEU A 58 9.28 -12.76 -8.02
C LEU A 58 8.20 -11.72 -8.40
N TYR A 59 6.98 -12.17 -8.68
CA TYR A 59 5.91 -11.28 -9.13
C TYR A 59 5.40 -10.40 -7.99
N PRO A 60 5.05 -9.13 -8.27
CA PRO A 60 4.48 -8.22 -7.27
C PRO A 60 3.25 -8.84 -6.61
N LEU A 61 3.06 -8.53 -5.32
CA LEU A 61 1.86 -8.93 -4.58
C LEU A 61 0.61 -8.48 -5.35
N ARG A 62 -0.24 -9.44 -5.71
CA ARG A 62 -1.55 -9.11 -6.27
C ARG A 62 -2.47 -8.80 -5.10
N ARG A 63 -3.17 -7.68 -5.19
CA ARG A 63 -4.28 -7.42 -4.27
C ARG A 63 -5.31 -8.52 -4.45
N ASP A 64 -5.81 -9.02 -3.34
CA ASP A 64 -6.97 -9.89 -3.34
C ASP A 64 -8.19 -9.14 -3.91
N SER A 65 -9.22 -9.87 -4.33
CA SER A 65 -10.45 -9.27 -4.89
C SER A 65 -11.07 -8.26 -3.92
N HIS A 66 -10.99 -8.54 -2.62
CA HIS A 66 -11.44 -7.67 -1.55
C HIS A 66 -10.63 -6.36 -1.47
N GLY A 67 -9.30 -6.42 -1.39
CA GLY A 67 -8.41 -5.26 -1.39
C GLY A 67 -8.49 -4.43 -2.68
N GLN A 68 -8.82 -5.06 -3.82
CA GLN A 68 -9.14 -4.33 -5.06
C GLN A 68 -10.46 -3.56 -4.96
N MET A 69 -11.50 -4.13 -4.36
CA MET A 69 -12.77 -3.43 -4.14
C MET A 69 -12.61 -2.26 -3.17
N VAL A 70 -11.89 -2.46 -2.06
CA VAL A 70 -11.59 -1.40 -1.08
C VAL A 70 -10.80 -0.28 -1.73
N GLN A 71 -9.76 -0.62 -2.51
CA GLN A 71 -8.99 0.37 -3.27
C GLN A 71 -9.88 1.17 -4.22
N ARG A 72 -10.73 0.49 -4.99
CA ARG A 72 -11.58 1.14 -5.98
C ARG A 72 -12.53 2.13 -5.31
N LYS A 73 -13.13 1.77 -4.17
CA LYS A 73 -13.99 2.67 -3.38
C LYS A 73 -13.19 3.87 -2.86
N ALA A 74 -12.01 3.64 -2.28
CA ALA A 74 -11.15 4.70 -1.78
C ALA A 74 -10.70 5.67 -2.89
N LEU A 75 -10.36 5.14 -4.06
CA LEU A 75 -9.97 5.92 -5.23
C LEU A 75 -11.13 6.78 -5.74
N ILE A 76 -12.33 6.22 -5.84
CA ILE A 76 -13.52 6.98 -6.25
C ILE A 76 -13.77 8.14 -5.27
N VAL A 77 -13.72 7.88 -3.97
CA VAL A 77 -13.90 8.94 -2.95
C VAL A 77 -12.84 10.04 -3.08
N ALA A 78 -11.57 9.65 -3.22
CA ALA A 78 -10.47 10.60 -3.36
C ALA A 78 -10.57 11.46 -4.62
N VAL A 79 -10.92 10.85 -5.76
CA VAL A 79 -11.06 11.55 -7.04
C VAL A 79 -12.28 12.49 -7.01
N VAL A 80 -13.42 12.03 -6.50
CA VAL A 80 -14.61 12.87 -6.36
C VAL A 80 -14.34 14.05 -5.45
N LEU A 81 -13.73 13.83 -4.28
CA LEU A 81 -13.38 14.91 -3.37
C LEU A 81 -12.38 15.88 -3.98
N GLY A 82 -11.35 15.38 -4.67
CA GLY A 82 -10.37 16.21 -5.36
C GLY A 82 -10.99 17.09 -6.44
N MET A 83 -11.91 16.53 -7.24
CA MET A 83 -12.66 17.30 -8.24
C MET A 83 -13.57 18.34 -7.58
N LEU A 84 -14.24 18.01 -6.48
CA LEU A 84 -15.08 18.96 -5.75
C LEU A 84 -14.24 20.10 -5.17
N LEU A 85 -13.10 19.80 -4.55
CA LEU A 85 -12.19 20.82 -4.03
C LEU A 85 -11.66 21.70 -5.16
N TYR A 86 -11.25 21.12 -6.28
CA TYR A 86 -10.75 21.89 -7.41
C TYR A 86 -11.82 22.79 -8.05
N ALA A 87 -13.04 22.26 -8.23
CA ALA A 87 -14.13 22.99 -8.90
C ALA A 87 -14.80 24.05 -8.00
N PHE A 88 -14.91 23.78 -6.69
CA PHE A 88 -15.74 24.60 -5.80
C PHE A 88 -14.96 25.38 -4.74
N ALA A 89 -13.66 25.09 -4.49
CA ALA A 89 -12.88 25.87 -3.53
C ALA A 89 -12.42 27.24 -4.09
N GLY A 90 -12.64 27.52 -5.37
CA GLY A 90 -12.24 28.79 -5.99
C GLY A 90 -10.74 29.07 -5.83
N SER A 91 -10.37 30.30 -5.50
CA SER A 91 -8.97 30.69 -5.27
C SER A 91 -8.41 30.30 -3.88
N LEU A 92 -9.21 29.70 -3.00
CA LEU A 92 -8.79 29.38 -1.63
C LEU A 92 -7.84 28.18 -1.57
N ILE A 93 -7.93 27.27 -2.54
CA ILE A 93 -7.14 26.05 -2.57
C ILE A 93 -6.46 25.94 -3.95
N SER A 94 -5.13 25.97 -3.96
CA SER A 94 -4.38 25.72 -5.18
C SER A 94 -4.56 24.27 -5.63
N GLY A 95 -4.46 24.01 -6.94
CA GLY A 95 -4.58 22.64 -7.48
C GLY A 95 -3.61 21.64 -6.83
N GLN A 96 -2.42 22.09 -6.42
CA GLN A 96 -1.44 21.25 -5.72
C GLN A 96 -1.90 20.85 -4.31
N ILE A 97 -2.56 21.77 -3.60
CA ILE A 97 -3.13 21.50 -2.28
C ILE A 97 -4.33 20.55 -2.42
N ALA A 98 -5.21 20.76 -3.41
CA ALA A 98 -6.33 19.86 -3.67
C ALA A 98 -5.87 18.43 -3.99
N LEU A 99 -4.82 18.29 -4.80
CA LEU A 99 -4.19 17.00 -5.11
C LEU A 99 -3.58 16.35 -3.86
N SER A 100 -2.87 17.12 -3.04
CA SER A 100 -2.26 16.62 -1.81
C SER A 100 -3.31 16.13 -0.80
N ILE A 101 -4.40 16.88 -0.63
CA ILE A 101 -5.55 16.48 0.19
C ILE A 101 -6.17 15.19 -0.34
N SER A 102 -6.34 15.09 -1.67
CA SER A 102 -6.91 13.90 -2.31
C SER A 102 -6.07 12.64 -2.07
N ILE A 103 -4.74 12.77 -2.12
CA ILE A 103 -3.82 11.67 -1.81
C ILE A 103 -3.96 11.22 -0.35
N VAL A 104 -4.00 12.16 0.59
CA VAL A 104 -4.17 11.85 2.02
C VAL A 104 -5.51 11.16 2.26
N VAL A 105 -6.59 11.69 1.67
CA VAL A 105 -7.93 11.11 1.78
C VAL A 105 -7.99 9.72 1.17
N TYR A 106 -7.35 9.49 0.03
CA TYR A 106 -7.23 8.16 -0.56
C TYR A 106 -6.67 7.16 0.45
N PHE A 107 -5.53 7.47 1.08
CA PHE A 107 -4.92 6.56 2.04
C PHE A 107 -5.79 6.37 3.29
N ILE A 108 -6.36 7.43 3.85
CA ILE A 108 -7.22 7.35 5.04
C ILE A 108 -8.44 6.48 4.76
N VAL A 109 -9.16 6.74 3.66
CA VAL A 109 -10.38 6.01 3.30
C VAL A 109 -10.06 4.56 2.96
N GLN A 110 -8.94 4.31 2.29
CA GLN A 110 -8.50 2.95 1.98
C GLN A 110 -8.24 2.15 3.27
N PHE A 111 -7.54 2.73 4.25
CA PHE A 111 -7.30 2.09 5.54
C PHE A 111 -8.59 1.92 6.35
N ALA A 112 -9.44 2.94 6.42
CA ALA A 112 -10.69 2.89 7.17
C ALA A 112 -11.62 1.79 6.64
N PHE A 113 -11.83 1.75 5.32
CA PHE A 113 -12.68 0.73 4.72
C PHE A 113 -12.12 -0.66 4.97
N PHE A 114 -10.81 -0.86 4.77
CA PHE A 114 -10.18 -2.16 5.01
C PHE A 114 -10.46 -2.68 6.43
N ILE A 115 -10.22 -1.84 7.44
CA ILE A 115 -10.44 -2.21 8.85
C ILE A 115 -11.91 -2.57 9.07
N THR A 116 -12.84 -1.72 8.63
CA THR A 116 -14.29 -1.97 8.83
C THR A 116 -14.74 -3.29 8.20
N THR A 117 -14.31 -3.59 6.97
CA THR A 117 -14.64 -4.86 6.31
C THR A 117 -14.02 -6.06 7.01
N SER A 118 -12.77 -5.97 7.46
CA SER A 118 -12.12 -7.08 8.19
C SER A 118 -12.81 -7.41 9.52
N ILE A 119 -13.35 -6.40 10.22
CA ILE A 119 -14.10 -6.58 11.46
C ILE A 119 -15.45 -7.25 11.16
N GLN A 120 -16.13 -6.80 10.11
CA GLN A 120 -17.44 -7.31 9.74
C GLN A 120 -17.39 -8.78 9.29
N GLU A 121 -16.37 -9.18 8.52
CA GLU A 121 -16.15 -10.58 8.14
C GLU A 121 -15.88 -11.47 9.37
N HIS A 122 -15.14 -10.97 10.36
CA HIS A 122 -14.88 -11.71 11.59
C HIS A 122 -16.17 -11.94 12.40
N LEU A 123 -17.05 -10.93 12.49
CA LEU A 123 -18.33 -11.03 13.19
C LEU A 123 -19.35 -11.93 12.48
N SER A 124 -19.31 -12.03 11.15
CA SER A 124 -20.24 -12.86 10.37
C SER A 124 -19.91 -14.36 10.37
N ASN A 125 -18.66 -14.72 10.73
CA ASN A 125 -18.17 -16.10 10.77
C ASN A 125 -18.23 -16.73 12.18
N GLN A 126 -18.79 -16.03 13.16
CA GLN A 126 -19.12 -16.53 14.50
C GLN A 126 -20.60 -16.90 14.56
#